data_AF-A0A2W1N5N8-F1
#
_entry.id   AF-A0A2W1N5N8-F1
#
_cell.length_a   1.000
_cell.length_b   1.000
_cell.length_c   1.000
_cell.angle_alpha   90.00
_cell.angle_beta   90.00
_cell.angle_gamma   90.00
#
_symmetry.space_group_name_H-M   'P 1'
#
loop_
_entity.id
_entity.type
_entity.pdbx_description
1 polymer ?
#
loop_
_entity_poly.entity_id
_entity_poly.type
_entity_poly.pdbx_seq_one_letter_code
_entity_poly.pdbx_strand_id
1 'polypeptide(L)'
;MSLDTCIVNACTAAWDQSFIAGTQNKNNCSGFLQSVAATLGVPIPGGNADAIMGGLPQATGWKELASGDEAAQKASQGYFVIAGIKGSDHNPARNNGHVAVVIGGTLYRGKYPRVWCGSIAGAVGQSQGLRSVGEVWNRTDRDLVKYFVYATASCRG
;
A
#
# COMPACT_ATOMS: atom_id res chain seq x y z
N MET A 1 13.16 4.19 17.31
CA MET A 1 12.22 3.05 17.20
C MET A 1 11.13 3.44 16.22
N SER A 2 10.65 2.52 15.40
CA SER A 2 9.60 2.80 14.41
C SER A 2 8.24 2.93 15.12
N LEU A 3 7.46 3.95 14.78
CA LEU A 3 6.13 4.21 15.37
C LEU A 3 5.00 3.53 14.60
N ASP A 4 5.30 2.77 13.54
CA ASP A 4 4.34 2.14 12.64
C ASP A 4 3.67 0.87 13.16
N THR A 5 3.81 0.56 14.46
CA THR A 5 3.26 -0.67 15.05
C THR A 5 1.74 -0.76 14.85
N CYS A 6 1.01 0.36 14.93
CA CYS A 6 -0.44 0.34 14.69
C CYS A 6 -0.78 0.00 13.23
N ILE A 7 0.04 0.43 12.27
CA ILE A 7 -0.12 0.12 10.84
C ILE A 7 0.15 -1.36 10.61
N VAL A 8 1.24 -1.90 11.18
CA VAL A 8 1.57 -3.34 11.07
C VAL A 8 0.48 -4.21 11.71
N ASN A 9 -0.07 -3.80 12.86
CA ASN A 9 -1.18 -4.50 13.51
C ASN A 9 -2.46 -4.47 12.64
N ALA A 10 -2.79 -3.32 12.05
CA ALA A 10 -3.92 -3.20 11.13
C ALA A 10 -3.72 -4.09 9.88
N CYS A 11 -2.51 -4.12 9.31
CA CYS A 11 -2.17 -5.01 8.20
C CYS A 11 -2.29 -6.50 8.58
N THR A 12 -1.81 -6.87 9.76
CA THR A 12 -1.90 -8.25 10.27
C THR A 12 -3.36 -8.67 10.44
N ALA A 13 -4.18 -7.83 11.07
CA ALA A 13 -5.60 -8.10 11.26
C ALA A 13 -6.37 -8.17 9.93
N ALA A 14 -6.01 -7.32 8.96
CA ALA A 14 -6.68 -7.25 7.67
C ALA A 14 -6.38 -8.45 6.74
N TRP A 15 -5.34 -9.24 7.00
CA TRP A 15 -4.84 -10.27 6.07
C TRP A 15 -5.88 -11.36 5.75
N ASP A 16 -6.48 -11.95 6.78
CA ASP A 16 -7.47 -13.04 6.64
C ASP A 16 -8.92 -12.54 6.65
N GLN A 17 -9.14 -11.23 6.76
CA GLN A 17 -10.46 -10.61 6.57
C GLN A 17 -10.93 -10.70 5.11
N SER A 18 -12.19 -10.35 4.88
CA SER A 18 -12.77 -10.20 3.54
C SER A 18 -13.54 -8.89 3.48
N PHE A 19 -12.94 -7.83 2.92
CA PHE A 19 -13.64 -6.55 2.71
C PHE A 19 -14.81 -6.72 1.72
N ILE A 20 -14.59 -7.52 0.67
CA ILE A 20 -15.65 -7.97 -0.23
C ILE A 20 -16.09 -9.36 0.24
N ALA A 21 -17.37 -9.54 0.54
CA ALA A 21 -17.91 -10.83 0.97
C ALA A 21 -17.51 -11.96 0.00
N GLY A 22 -16.97 -13.04 0.53
CA GLY A 22 -16.49 -14.19 -0.26
C GLY A 22 -15.09 -14.04 -0.88
N THR A 23 -14.41 -12.90 -0.72
CA THR A 23 -13.04 -12.70 -1.23
C THR A 23 -12.08 -12.28 -0.12
N GLN A 24 -11.19 -13.20 0.27
CA GLN A 24 -10.16 -12.92 1.26
C GLN A 24 -9.22 -11.79 0.80
N ASN A 25 -8.89 -10.89 1.72
CA ASN A 25 -8.05 -9.73 1.47
C ASN A 25 -6.65 -10.10 0.98
N LYS A 26 -6.05 -11.19 1.46
CA LYS A 26 -4.79 -11.70 0.88
C LYS A 26 -4.87 -11.98 -0.62
N ASN A 27 -6.06 -12.26 -1.15
CA ASN A 27 -6.31 -12.46 -2.59
C ASN A 27 -6.88 -11.20 -3.27
N ASN A 28 -6.91 -10.05 -2.60
CA ASN A 28 -7.51 -8.82 -3.11
C ASN A 28 -6.79 -7.58 -2.57
N CYS A 29 -5.93 -6.97 -3.40
CA CYS A 29 -5.12 -5.81 -2.99
C CYS A 29 -5.94 -4.61 -2.49
N SER A 30 -7.01 -4.24 -3.20
CA SER A 30 -7.86 -3.12 -2.80
C SER A 30 -8.71 -3.46 -1.58
N GLY A 31 -9.22 -4.69 -1.48
CA GLY A 31 -9.95 -5.14 -0.28
C GLY A 31 -9.07 -5.12 0.97
N PHE A 32 -7.83 -5.61 0.86
CA PHE A 32 -6.84 -5.50 1.92
C PHE A 32 -6.62 -4.05 2.36
N LEU A 33 -6.37 -3.16 1.40
CA LEU A 33 -6.12 -1.75 1.68
C LEU A 33 -7.33 -1.07 2.36
N GLN A 34 -8.55 -1.36 1.91
CA GLN A 34 -9.79 -0.86 2.51
C GLN A 34 -9.94 -1.32 3.97
N SER A 35 -9.70 -2.59 4.28
CA SER A 35 -9.73 -3.11 5.66
C SER A 35 -8.70 -2.43 6.56
N VAL A 36 -7.48 -2.21 6.06
CA VAL A 36 -6.43 -1.50 6.83
C VAL A 36 -6.85 -0.06 7.09
N ALA A 37 -7.28 0.66 6.06
CA ALA A 37 -7.70 2.06 6.17
C ALA A 37 -8.88 2.23 7.14
N ALA A 38 -9.87 1.33 7.08
CA ALA A 38 -11.00 1.31 8.01
C ALA A 38 -10.56 1.09 9.47
N THR A 39 -9.61 0.17 9.70
CA THR A 39 -9.05 -0.09 11.04
C THR A 39 -8.32 1.14 11.59
N LEU A 40 -7.61 1.88 10.73
CA LEU A 40 -6.88 3.09 11.10
C LEU A 40 -7.75 4.35 11.14
N GLY A 41 -9.03 4.26 10.77
CA GLY A 41 -9.93 5.42 10.67
C GLY A 41 -9.52 6.42 9.57
N VAL A 42 -8.81 5.97 8.54
CA VAL A 42 -8.32 6.84 7.46
C VAL A 42 -9.26 6.73 6.24
N PRO A 43 -9.85 7.83 5.75
CA PRO A 43 -10.66 7.79 4.55
C PRO A 43 -9.78 7.57 3.31
N ILE A 44 -10.15 6.58 2.49
CA ILE A 44 -9.58 6.34 1.16
C ILE A 44 -10.70 6.32 0.11
N PRO A 45 -10.39 6.59 -1.17
CA PRO A 45 -11.35 6.38 -2.24
C PRO A 45 -11.86 4.93 -2.28
N GLY A 46 -13.13 4.75 -2.65
CA GLY A 46 -13.76 3.44 -2.83
C GLY A 46 -13.31 2.74 -4.12
N GLY A 47 -13.52 1.42 -4.19
CA GLY A 47 -13.38 0.65 -5.43
C GLY A 47 -12.10 -0.18 -5.54
N ASN A 48 -11.74 -0.55 -6.78
CA ASN A 48 -10.56 -1.35 -7.07
C ASN A 48 -9.26 -0.51 -7.00
N ALA A 49 -8.11 -1.15 -7.23
CA ALA A 49 -6.80 -0.47 -7.19
C ALA A 49 -6.73 0.76 -8.12
N ASP A 50 -7.32 0.69 -9.32
CA ASP A 50 -7.31 1.80 -10.28
C ASP A 50 -8.15 2.99 -9.81
N ALA A 51 -9.32 2.72 -9.25
CA ALA A 51 -10.18 3.73 -8.66
C ALA A 51 -9.49 4.41 -7.46
N ILE A 52 -8.84 3.63 -6.59
CA ILE A 52 -8.07 4.14 -5.45
C ILE A 52 -6.94 5.05 -5.93
N MET A 53 -6.08 4.56 -6.84
CA MET A 53 -4.96 5.35 -7.37
C MET A 53 -5.40 6.54 -8.23
N GLY A 54 -6.61 6.49 -8.79
CA GLY A 54 -7.22 7.63 -9.49
C GLY A 54 -7.79 8.68 -8.55
N GLY A 55 -8.33 8.27 -7.40
CA GLY A 55 -8.94 9.15 -6.43
C GLY A 55 -7.95 9.81 -5.46
N LEU A 56 -6.85 9.14 -5.11
CA LEU A 56 -5.88 9.64 -4.12
C LEU A 56 -5.35 11.05 -4.42
N PRO A 57 -4.99 11.42 -5.67
CA PRO A 57 -4.54 12.79 -5.99
C PRO A 57 -5.60 13.88 -5.75
N GLN A 58 -6.87 13.50 -5.70
CA GLN A 58 -8.00 14.43 -5.51
C GLN A 58 -8.58 14.36 -4.08
N ALA A 59 -8.14 13.38 -3.28
CA ALA A 59 -8.69 13.12 -1.96
C ALA A 59 -8.13 14.12 -0.92
N THR A 60 -9.02 14.72 -0.13
CA THR A 60 -8.62 15.60 0.96
C THR A 60 -7.77 14.84 1.98
N GLY A 61 -6.66 15.45 2.39
CA GLY A 61 -5.76 14.87 3.39
C GLY A 61 -4.76 13.88 2.79
N TRP A 62 -4.68 13.72 1.48
CA TRP A 62 -3.64 12.91 0.83
C TRP A 62 -2.63 13.79 0.09
N LYS A 63 -1.36 13.42 0.18
CA LYS A 63 -0.26 14.09 -0.52
C LYS A 63 0.62 13.05 -1.21
N GLU A 64 0.97 13.30 -2.47
CA GLU A 64 1.97 12.49 -3.19
C GLU A 64 3.38 12.77 -2.64
N LEU A 65 4.13 11.71 -2.37
CA LEU A 65 5.53 11.76 -1.94
C LEU A 65 6.48 11.62 -3.13
N ALA A 66 7.68 12.17 -3.01
CA ALA A 66 8.64 12.20 -4.12
C ALA A 66 9.34 10.84 -4.32
N SER A 67 9.41 9.99 -3.29
CA SER A 67 10.20 8.76 -3.34
C SER A 67 9.76 7.67 -2.37
N GLY A 68 10.23 6.45 -2.63
CA GLY A 68 10.06 5.31 -1.74
C GLY A 68 10.83 5.43 -0.40
N ASP A 69 11.93 6.19 -0.37
CA ASP A 69 12.66 6.50 0.86
C ASP A 69 11.82 7.42 1.76
N GLU A 70 11.27 8.51 1.20
CA GLU A 70 10.35 9.39 1.91
C GLU A 70 9.12 8.62 2.41
N ALA A 71 8.59 7.68 1.61
CA ALA A 71 7.50 6.80 2.00
C ALA A 71 7.83 5.93 3.22
N ALA A 72 9.00 5.28 3.24
CA ALA A 72 9.45 4.49 4.40
C ALA A 72 9.65 5.37 5.64
N GLN A 73 10.22 6.56 5.47
CA GLN A 73 10.41 7.51 6.57
C GLN A 73 9.07 7.94 7.17
N LYS A 74 8.10 8.32 6.33
CA LYS A 74 6.74 8.68 6.79
C LYS A 74 6.04 7.52 7.48
N ALA A 75 6.12 6.32 6.92
CA ALA A 75 5.60 5.13 7.58
C ALA A 75 6.24 4.94 8.96
N SER A 76 7.58 5.04 9.09
CA SER A 76 8.27 4.90 10.37
C SER A 76 7.91 5.96 11.43
N GLN A 77 7.35 7.09 10.99
CA GLN A 77 6.82 8.15 11.85
C GLN A 77 5.34 7.92 12.24
N GLY A 78 4.75 6.78 11.86
CA GLY A 78 3.37 6.42 12.15
C GLY A 78 2.34 6.94 11.15
N TYR A 79 2.77 7.48 10.01
CA TYR A 79 1.85 7.94 8.95
C TYR A 79 1.42 6.77 8.07
N PHE A 80 0.13 6.73 7.71
CA PHE A 80 -0.37 5.77 6.75
C PHE A 80 0.06 6.15 5.33
N VAL A 81 0.77 5.25 4.66
CA VAL A 81 1.34 5.47 3.32
C VAL A 81 0.90 4.34 2.38
N ILE A 82 0.40 4.72 1.21
CA ILE A 82 -0.05 3.83 0.15
C ILE A 82 0.96 3.88 -0.99
N ALA A 83 1.41 2.72 -1.44
CA ALA A 83 2.13 2.55 -2.70
C ALA A 83 1.17 1.97 -3.75
N GLY A 84 1.22 2.46 -4.98
CA GLY A 84 0.44 1.83 -6.04
C GLY A 84 0.70 2.36 -7.44
N ILE A 85 0.10 1.67 -8.41
CA ILE A 85 0.15 1.97 -9.83
C ILE A 85 -1.16 1.51 -10.47
N LYS A 86 -1.67 2.29 -11.43
CA LYS A 86 -2.85 1.90 -12.21
C LYS A 86 -2.50 0.80 -13.22
N GLY A 87 -3.48 0.01 -13.62
CA GLY A 87 -3.33 -1.02 -14.66
C GLY A 87 -2.76 -0.44 -15.94
N SER A 88 -3.30 0.71 -16.38
CA SER A 88 -2.84 1.45 -17.56
C SER A 88 -1.38 1.92 -17.49
N ASP A 89 -0.85 2.12 -16.29
CA ASP A 89 0.46 2.74 -16.06
C ASP A 89 1.56 1.68 -15.89
N HIS A 90 1.19 0.39 -15.82
CA HIS A 90 2.15 -0.71 -15.87
C HIS A 90 2.84 -0.79 -17.24
N ASN A 91 4.00 -1.46 -17.28
CA ASN A 91 4.76 -1.69 -18.50
C ASN A 91 5.07 -3.19 -18.70
N PRO A 92 4.37 -3.89 -19.62
CA PRO A 92 3.25 -3.39 -20.43
C PRO A 92 1.99 -3.14 -19.60
N ALA A 93 1.07 -2.35 -20.13
CA ALA A 93 -0.21 -2.04 -19.48
C ALA A 93 -0.99 -3.33 -19.13
N ARG A 94 -1.73 -3.29 -18.03
CA ARG A 94 -2.50 -4.40 -17.46
C ARG A 94 -3.96 -4.01 -17.24
N ASN A 95 -4.81 -5.02 -17.13
CA ASN A 95 -6.24 -4.83 -16.84
C ASN A 95 -6.51 -4.34 -15.41
N ASN A 96 -5.60 -4.58 -14.47
CA ASN A 96 -5.78 -4.23 -13.06
C ASN A 96 -4.56 -3.49 -12.52
N GLY A 97 -4.82 -2.42 -11.77
CA GLY A 97 -3.83 -1.80 -10.90
C GLY A 97 -3.41 -2.69 -9.73
N HIS A 98 -2.46 -2.18 -8.95
CA HIS A 98 -2.06 -2.80 -7.69
C HIS A 98 -1.79 -1.73 -6.64
N VAL A 99 -2.12 -2.04 -5.39
CA VAL A 99 -1.92 -1.16 -4.23
C VAL A 99 -1.35 -1.96 -3.06
N ALA A 100 -0.56 -1.29 -2.24
CA ALA A 100 0.09 -1.85 -1.07
C ALA A 100 0.23 -0.80 0.04
N VAL A 101 0.30 -1.26 1.29
CA VAL A 101 0.60 -0.42 2.46
C VAL A 101 2.10 -0.42 2.68
N VAL A 102 2.72 0.75 2.76
CA VAL A 102 4.15 0.90 3.08
C VAL A 102 4.36 0.83 4.59
N ILE A 103 5.42 0.14 5.01
CA ILE A 103 5.86 0.07 6.41
C ILE A 103 7.30 0.56 6.56
N GLY A 104 7.69 0.94 7.78
CA GLY A 104 9.06 1.31 8.10
C GLY A 104 10.02 0.12 7.98
N GLY A 105 11.29 0.39 7.65
CA GLY A 105 12.34 -0.62 7.61
C GLY A 105 13.40 -0.38 6.55
N THR A 106 14.34 -1.32 6.43
CA THR A 106 15.43 -1.25 5.46
C THR A 106 14.90 -1.28 4.03
N LEU A 107 15.34 -0.33 3.21
CA LEU A 107 15.00 -0.27 1.79
C LEU A 107 15.71 -1.37 1.00
N TYR A 108 14.94 -2.12 0.20
CA TYR A 108 15.51 -3.05 -0.76
C TYR A 108 16.29 -2.28 -1.83
N ARG A 109 17.54 -2.69 -2.05
CA ARG A 109 18.50 -2.01 -2.96
C ARG A 109 18.67 -0.52 -2.67
N GLY A 110 18.47 -0.10 -1.41
CA GLY A 110 18.56 1.31 -1.01
C GLY A 110 17.48 2.22 -1.61
N LYS A 111 16.40 1.67 -2.19
CA LYS A 111 15.39 2.45 -2.91
C LYS A 111 13.94 2.07 -2.60
N TYR A 112 13.65 0.78 -2.45
CA TYR A 112 12.27 0.30 -2.43
C TYR A 112 11.82 -0.06 -1.01
N PRO A 113 10.74 0.56 -0.50
CA PRO A 113 10.29 0.32 0.86
C PRO A 113 9.59 -1.05 1.00
N ARG A 114 9.55 -1.57 2.24
CA ARG A 114 8.78 -2.77 2.59
C ARG A 114 7.29 -2.50 2.55
N VAL A 115 6.51 -3.52 2.19
CA VAL A 115 5.07 -3.39 2.03
C VAL A 115 4.27 -4.57 2.55
N TRP A 116 3.00 -4.31 2.85
CA TRP A 116 1.93 -5.30 2.98
C TRP A 116 0.93 -5.18 1.85
N CYS A 117 0.56 -6.30 1.23
CA CYS A 117 -0.46 -6.34 0.19
C CYS A 117 -0.99 -7.76 -0.03
N GLY A 118 -2.31 -7.87 -0.25
CA GLY A 118 -2.89 -9.02 -0.92
C GLY A 118 -2.81 -8.88 -2.45
N SER A 119 -3.07 -9.93 -3.21
CA SER A 119 -3.12 -9.86 -4.68
C SER A 119 -3.90 -11.01 -5.29
N ILE A 120 -4.67 -10.71 -6.35
CA ILE A 120 -5.32 -11.72 -7.20
C ILE A 120 -4.31 -12.57 -7.98
N ALA A 121 -3.07 -12.10 -8.14
CA ALA A 121 -1.99 -12.84 -8.80
C ALA A 121 -1.36 -13.92 -7.88
N GLY A 122 -1.89 -14.11 -6.67
CA GLY A 122 -1.37 -15.06 -5.69
C GLY A 122 -0.03 -14.62 -5.09
N ALA A 123 0.77 -15.60 -4.64
CA ALA A 123 1.97 -15.39 -3.83
C ALA A 123 2.97 -14.37 -4.44
N VAL A 124 3.08 -14.31 -5.76
CA VAL A 124 4.02 -13.39 -6.45
C VAL A 124 3.67 -11.91 -6.24
N GLY A 125 2.40 -11.58 -6.01
CA GLY A 125 1.94 -10.20 -5.73
C GLY A 125 1.61 -9.96 -4.26
N GLN A 126 1.83 -10.94 -3.38
CA GLN A 126 1.50 -10.87 -1.97
C GLN A 126 2.73 -10.51 -1.12
N SER A 127 2.50 -9.75 -0.06
CA SER A 127 3.50 -9.46 0.98
C SER A 127 2.85 -9.29 2.35
N GLN A 128 3.43 -9.94 3.36
CA GLN A 128 3.12 -9.74 4.79
C GLN A 128 4.26 -8.97 5.48
N GLY A 129 4.70 -7.86 4.87
CA GLY A 129 5.80 -7.03 5.39
C GLY A 129 7.21 -7.53 5.09
N LEU A 130 7.36 -8.71 4.47
CA LEU A 130 8.65 -9.32 4.17
C LEU A 130 9.23 -8.89 2.82
N ARG A 131 8.39 -8.45 1.89
CA ARG A 131 8.82 -8.02 0.55
C ARG A 131 8.68 -6.51 0.40
N SER A 132 9.54 -5.97 -0.45
CA SER A 132 9.52 -4.57 -0.86
C SER A 132 8.67 -4.35 -2.11
N VAL A 133 8.38 -3.07 -2.39
CA VAL A 133 7.82 -2.64 -3.67
C VAL A 133 8.61 -3.21 -4.85
N GLY A 134 9.94 -3.21 -4.76
CA GLY A 134 10.82 -3.67 -5.83
C GLY A 134 10.89 -5.19 -6.01
N GLU A 135 10.20 -5.94 -5.14
CA GLU A 135 10.03 -7.39 -5.22
C GLU A 135 8.60 -7.76 -5.58
N VAL A 136 7.58 -7.00 -5.14
CA VAL A 136 6.17 -7.20 -5.48
C VAL A 136 5.86 -6.75 -6.91
N TRP A 137 6.35 -5.58 -7.30
CA TRP A 137 6.30 -5.12 -8.69
C TRP A 137 7.53 -5.60 -9.45
N ASN A 138 7.34 -5.89 -10.74
CA ASN A 138 8.43 -6.31 -11.60
C ASN A 138 9.43 -5.15 -11.81
N ARG A 139 10.53 -5.44 -12.52
CA ARG A 139 11.60 -4.46 -12.75
C ARG A 139 11.18 -3.26 -13.62
N THR A 140 10.19 -3.43 -14.51
CA THR A 140 9.70 -2.38 -15.41
C THR A 140 8.68 -1.47 -14.73
N ASP A 141 8.04 -1.94 -13.65
CA ASP A 141 6.97 -1.23 -12.96
C ASP A 141 7.42 -0.58 -11.64
N ARG A 142 8.38 -1.17 -10.91
CA ARG A 142 8.73 -0.73 -9.55
C ARG A 142 9.22 0.72 -9.44
N ASP A 143 9.73 1.28 -10.54
CA ASP A 143 10.19 2.66 -10.62
C ASP A 143 9.07 3.64 -11.05
N LEU A 144 7.90 3.12 -11.42
CA LEU A 144 6.69 3.88 -11.76
C LEU A 144 5.68 3.95 -10.60
N VAL A 145 5.97 3.23 -9.50
CA VAL A 145 5.11 3.20 -8.31
C VAL A 145 5.05 4.58 -7.67
N LYS A 146 3.82 5.03 -7.43
CA LYS A 146 3.53 6.30 -6.75
C LYS A 146 3.25 6.05 -5.27
N TYR A 147 3.56 7.04 -4.46
CA TYR A 147 3.43 6.97 -3.00
C TYR A 147 2.55 8.11 -2.51
N PHE A 148 1.53 7.81 -1.71
CA PHE A 148 0.64 8.79 -1.13
C PHE A 148 0.65 8.64 0.38
N VAL A 149 0.77 9.77 1.10
CA VAL A 149 0.74 9.82 2.56
C VAL A 149 -0.52 10.53 3.03
N TYR A 150 -1.12 10.02 4.11
CA TYR A 150 -2.21 10.72 4.77
C TYR A 150 -1.67 11.87 5.64
N ALA A 151 -2.41 12.97 5.74
CA ALA A 151 -1.92 14.22 6.32
C ALA A 151 -1.62 14.14 7.83
N THR A 152 -2.26 13.20 8.54
CA THR A 152 -2.06 12.98 9.97
C THR A 152 -1.49 11.60 10.24
N ALA A 153 -0.65 11.50 11.27
CA ALA A 153 -0.13 10.23 11.73
C ALA A 153 -1.27 9.38 12.31
N SER A 154 -1.36 8.13 11.89
CA SER A 154 -2.35 7.16 12.38
C SER A 154 -1.92 6.55 13.70
N CYS A 155 -0.62 6.31 13.86
CA CYS A 155 -0.07 5.83 15.12
C CYS A 155 0.30 7.02 16.01
N ARG A 156 -0.11 6.93 17.28
CA ARG A 156 0.35 7.85 18.32
C ARG A 156 1.50 7.18 19.07
N GLY A 157 2.57 7.94 19.31
CA GLY A 157 3.66 7.53 20.21
C GLY A 157 3.26 7.61 21.67
#